data_AF-A0A8S4EMA2-F1
#
_entry.id   AF-A0A8S4EMA2-F1
#
_cell.length_a   1.000
_cell.length_b   1.000
_cell.length_c   1.000
_cell.angle_alpha   90.00
_cell.angle_beta   90.00
_cell.angle_gamma   90.00
#
_symmetry.space_group_name_H-M   'P 1'
#
loop_
_entity.id
_entity.type
_entity.pdbx_description
1 polymer ?
#
loop_
_entity_poly.entity_id
_entity_poly.type
_entity_poly.pdbx_seq_one_letter_code
_entity_poly.pdbx_strand_id
1 'polypeptide(L)'
;MSEARDPEEVQRQLAELKQWVAGQPQLPNDLGDNLLTRFLHSCYYDLERAKTAINLFCTIRLNSPELLNNRDPESEKIQKTLKIVNLAQLKISGNRNLWIWQLNDPGLERYDFVQMPVSSSSAPTRGC
;
A
#
# COMPACT_ATOMS: atom_id res chain seq x y z
N MET A 1 12.25 3.53 -19.44
CA MET A 1 11.20 4.36 -20.06
C MET A 1 10.17 3.38 -20.57
N SER A 2 9.01 3.25 -19.92
CA SER A 2 7.94 2.42 -20.47
C SER A 2 7.35 3.17 -21.65
N GLU A 3 7.47 2.59 -22.84
CA GLU A 3 6.72 3.04 -24.01
C GLU A 3 5.22 3.01 -23.69
N ALA A 4 4.47 3.93 -24.29
CA ALA A 4 3.02 3.94 -24.17
C ALA A 4 2.48 2.61 -24.72
N ARG A 5 1.93 1.77 -23.84
CA ARG A 5 1.26 0.53 -24.25
C ARG A 5 -0.05 0.86 -24.94
N ASP A 6 -0.45 -0.06 -25.81
CA ASP A 6 -1.77 -0.03 -26.42
C ASP A 6 -2.86 0.00 -25.32
N PRO A 7 -3.72 1.03 -25.30
CA PRO A 7 -4.82 1.12 -24.34
C PRO A 7 -5.75 -0.09 -24.36
N GLU A 8 -5.98 -0.70 -25.52
CA GLU A 8 -6.90 -1.85 -25.64
C GLU A 8 -6.35 -3.09 -24.91
N GLU A 9 -5.04 -3.35 -25.05
CA GLU A 9 -4.37 -4.43 -24.35
C GLU A 9 -4.42 -4.25 -22.83
N VAL A 10 -4.20 -3.02 -22.35
CA VAL A 10 -4.27 -2.72 -20.92
C VAL A 10 -5.68 -2.96 -20.38
N GLN A 11 -6.72 -2.57 -21.12
CA GLN A 11 -8.11 -2.83 -20.72
C GLN A 11 -8.43 -4.32 -20.69
N ARG A 12 -7.93 -5.10 -21.66
CA ARG A 12 -8.08 -6.56 -21.69
C ARG A 12 -7.45 -7.21 -20.45
N GLN A 13 -6.19 -6.87 -20.15
CA GLN A 13 -5.48 -7.41 -18.99
C GLN A 13 -6.14 -6.99 -17.66
N LEU A 14 -6.67 -5.76 -17.58
CA LEU A 14 -7.43 -5.30 -16.43
C LEU A 14 -8.71 -6.12 -16.24
N ALA A 15 -9.46 -6.42 -17.31
CA ALA A 15 -10.65 -7.24 -17.25
C ALA A 15 -10.33 -8.67 -16.80
N GLU A 16 -9.28 -9.28 -17.34
CA GLU A 16 -8.81 -10.61 -16.92
C GLU A 16 -8.43 -10.63 -15.44
N LEU A 17 -7.68 -9.62 -14.98
CA LEU A 17 -7.25 -9.53 -13.60
C LEU A 17 -8.43 -9.33 -12.64
N LYS A 18 -9.44 -8.52 -13.01
CA LYS A 18 -10.68 -8.37 -12.25
C LYS A 18 -11.44 -9.68 -12.12
N GLN A 19 -11.61 -10.39 -13.24
CA GLN A 19 -12.28 -11.69 -13.24
C GLN A 19 -11.56 -12.68 -12.34
N TRP A 20 -10.22 -12.69 -12.39
CA TRP A 20 -9.41 -13.52 -11.51
C TRP A 20 -9.61 -13.15 -10.04
N VAL A 21 -9.57 -11.87 -9.66
CA VAL A 21 -9.79 -11.40 -8.28
C VAL A 21 -11.17 -11.85 -7.78
N ALA A 22 -12.22 -11.67 -8.57
CA ALA A 22 -13.59 -12.07 -8.20
C ALA A 22 -13.74 -13.59 -7.98
N GLY A 23 -12.84 -14.40 -8.55
CA GLY A 23 -12.77 -15.84 -8.34
C GLY A 23 -11.98 -16.27 -7.09
N GLN A 24 -11.30 -15.36 -6.40
CA GLN A 24 -10.49 -15.67 -5.22
C GLN A 24 -11.25 -15.32 -3.93
N PRO A 25 -11.77 -16.30 -3.17
CA PRO A 25 -12.57 -16.04 -1.96
C PRO A 25 -11.78 -15.35 -0.82
N GLN A 26 -10.46 -15.49 -0.82
CA GLN A 26 -9.57 -14.85 0.16
C GLN A 26 -9.22 -13.40 -0.18
N LEU A 27 -9.50 -12.94 -1.40
CA LEU A 27 -9.21 -11.57 -1.82
C LEU A 27 -10.46 -10.68 -1.65
N PRO A 28 -10.27 -9.39 -1.34
CA PRO A 28 -11.36 -8.43 -1.35
C PRO A 28 -11.93 -8.28 -2.77
N ASN A 29 -13.27 -8.30 -2.89
CA ASN A 29 -13.95 -8.11 -4.18
C ASN A 29 -14.04 -6.65 -4.62
N ASP A 30 -13.61 -5.71 -3.77
CA ASP A 30 -13.72 -4.26 -3.95
C ASP A 30 -12.39 -3.60 -4.37
N LEU A 31 -11.42 -4.38 -4.88
CA LEU A 31 -10.19 -3.82 -5.44
C LEU A 31 -10.50 -2.99 -6.69
N GLY A 32 -10.53 -1.66 -6.53
CA GLY A 32 -10.86 -0.75 -7.62
C GLY A 32 -9.86 -0.74 -8.78
N ASP A 33 -10.35 -0.38 -9.97
CA ASP A 33 -9.61 -0.36 -11.24
C ASP A 33 -8.25 0.33 -11.13
N ASN A 34 -8.22 1.52 -10.51
CA ASN A 34 -7.00 2.31 -10.36
C ASN A 34 -5.91 1.56 -9.59
N LEU A 35 -6.28 0.69 -8.65
CA LEU A 35 -5.33 -0.11 -7.88
C LEU A 35 -4.86 -1.32 -8.69
N LEU A 36 -5.77 -2.03 -9.37
CA LEU A 36 -5.44 -3.14 -10.25
C LEU A 36 -4.54 -2.71 -11.42
N THR A 37 -4.83 -1.57 -12.05
CA THR A 37 -3.98 -0.97 -13.09
C THR A 37 -2.60 -0.62 -12.55
N ARG A 38 -2.47 -0.16 -11.30
CA ARG A 38 -1.15 0.07 -10.68
C ARG A 38 -0.38 -1.23 -10.49
N PHE A 39 -1.02 -2.31 -10.06
CA PHE A 39 -0.35 -3.62 -9.97
C PHE A 39 0.16 -4.08 -11.32
N LEU A 40 -0.67 -4.00 -12.36
CA LEU A 40 -0.26 -4.28 -13.73
C LEU A 40 0.94 -3.42 -14.11
N HIS A 41 0.85 -2.10 -13.97
CA HIS A 41 1.94 -1.19 -14.32
C HIS A 41 3.24 -1.49 -13.53
N SER A 42 3.15 -1.73 -12.22
CA SER A 42 4.29 -2.04 -11.35
C SER A 42 4.94 -3.38 -11.68
N CYS A 43 4.18 -4.33 -12.22
CA CYS A 43 4.68 -5.63 -12.65
C CYS A 43 5.03 -5.67 -14.15
N TYR A 44 5.19 -4.51 -14.80
CA TYR A 44 5.44 -4.41 -16.24
C TYR A 44 4.39 -5.18 -17.07
N TYR A 45 3.18 -5.25 -16.53
CA TYR A 45 1.99 -5.93 -17.04
C TYR A 45 2.18 -7.44 -17.29
N ASP A 46 3.10 -8.06 -16.55
CA ASP A 46 3.13 -9.51 -16.36
C ASP A 46 1.98 -9.88 -15.39
N LEU A 47 0.97 -10.58 -15.91
CA LEU A 47 -0.24 -10.92 -15.17
C LEU A 47 0.05 -11.82 -13.96
N GLU A 48 0.95 -12.80 -14.08
CA GLU A 48 1.27 -13.73 -13.00
C GLU A 48 2.04 -13.03 -11.87
N ARG A 49 2.94 -12.11 -12.23
CA ARG A 49 3.59 -11.23 -11.24
C ARG A 49 2.57 -10.31 -10.57
N ALA A 50 1.62 -9.76 -11.31
CA ALA A 50 0.58 -8.89 -10.75
C ALA A 50 -0.31 -9.65 -9.75
N LYS A 51 -0.75 -10.87 -10.09
CA LYS A 51 -1.50 -11.78 -9.20
C LYS A 51 -0.73 -12.07 -7.92
N THR A 52 0.57 -12.36 -8.04
CA THR A 52 1.46 -12.59 -6.88
C THR A 52 1.57 -11.34 -6.00
N ALA A 53 1.76 -10.17 -6.59
CA ALA A 53 1.85 -8.90 -5.87
C ALA A 53 0.54 -8.54 -5.14
N ILE A 54 -0.62 -8.80 -5.76
CA ILE A 54 -1.95 -8.59 -5.15
C ILE A 54 -2.14 -9.49 -3.94
N ASN A 55 -1.82 -10.79 -4.06
CA ASN A 55 -1.89 -11.73 -2.96
C ASN A 55 -1.03 -11.28 -1.79
N LEU A 56 0.23 -10.90 -2.05
CA LEU A 56 1.14 -10.40 -1.03
C LEU A 56 0.63 -9.12 -0.37
N PHE A 57 0.15 -8.17 -1.17
CA PHE A 57 -0.42 -6.91 -0.68
C PHE A 57 -1.60 -7.14 0.28
N CYS A 58 -2.54 -8.02 -0.08
CA CYS A 58 -3.68 -8.33 0.76
C CYS A 58 -3.26 -9.08 2.02
N THR A 59 -2.32 -10.02 1.89
CA THR A 59 -1.80 -10.83 3.00
C THR A 59 -1.11 -9.96 4.05
N ILE A 60 -0.23 -9.04 3.63
CA ILE A 60 0.48 -8.13 4.56
C ILE A 60 -0.52 -7.22 5.28
N ARG A 61 -1.52 -6.69 4.58
CA ARG A 61 -2.54 -5.82 5.19
C ARG A 61 -3.43 -6.56 6.18
N LEU A 62 -3.77 -7.81 5.89
CA LEU A 62 -4.55 -8.65 6.80
C LEU A 62 -3.75 -9.01 8.06
N ASN A 63 -2.46 -9.30 7.91
CA ASN A 63 -1.61 -9.75 9.01
C ASN A 63 -1.00 -8.62 9.85
N SER A 64 -1.03 -7.38 9.38
CA SER A 64 -0.43 -6.23 10.08
C SER A 64 -1.35 -4.99 10.11
N PRO A 65 -2.59 -5.11 10.62
CA PRO A 65 -3.53 -3.99 10.73
C PRO A 65 -3.00 -2.86 11.62
N GLU A 66 -2.20 -3.16 12.65
CA GLU A 66 -1.55 -2.19 13.53
C GLU A 66 -0.59 -1.24 12.80
N LEU A 67 -0.04 -1.71 11.67
CA LEU A 67 0.85 -0.95 10.81
C LEU A 67 0.09 -0.27 9.66
N LEU A 68 -0.96 -0.87 9.12
CA LEU A 68 -1.52 -0.42 7.84
C LEU A 68 -2.95 0.12 7.93
N ASN A 69 -3.64 -0.07 9.05
CA ASN A 69 -4.97 0.49 9.32
C ASN A 69 -4.89 1.68 10.28
N ASN A 70 -5.96 2.49 10.32
CA ASN A 70 -6.15 3.61 11.25
C ASN A 70 -4.96 4.61 11.30
N ARG A 71 -4.51 5.06 10.13
CA ARG A 71 -3.43 6.06 9.96
C ARG A 71 -3.97 7.50 10.05
N ASP A 72 -4.72 7.81 11.11
CA ASP A 72 -5.27 9.14 11.31
C ASP A 72 -4.12 10.16 11.52
N PRO A 73 -3.99 11.19 10.65
CA PRO A 73 -2.96 12.21 10.78
C PRO A 73 -3.08 13.03 12.07
N GLU A 74 -4.27 13.15 12.66
CA GLU A 74 -4.51 13.91 13.89
C GLU A 74 -4.22 13.09 15.15
N SER A 75 -4.11 11.76 15.02
CA SER A 75 -3.79 10.89 16.15
C SER A 75 -2.45 11.24 16.78
N GLU A 76 -2.37 11.15 18.11
CA GLU A 76 -1.14 11.43 18.86
C GLU A 76 0.06 10.61 18.36
N LYS A 77 -0.18 9.37 17.94
CA LYS A 77 0.83 8.47 17.37
C LYS A 77 1.47 9.11 16.14
N ILE A 78 0.66 9.48 15.14
CA ILE A 78 1.16 10.03 13.89
C ILE A 78 1.76 11.41 14.12
N GLN A 79 1.15 12.24 14.96
CA GLN A 79 1.68 13.55 15.33
C GLN A 79 3.06 13.50 15.99
N LYS A 80 3.33 12.52 16.85
CA LYS A 80 4.68 12.30 17.41
C LYS A 80 5.71 12.00 16.33
N THR A 81 5.37 11.13 15.36
CA THR A 81 6.24 10.83 14.22
C THR A 81 6.47 12.05 13.33
N LEU A 82 5.41 12.80 13.00
CA LEU A 82 5.50 13.98 12.13
C LEU A 82 6.33 15.13 12.73
N LYS A 83 6.49 15.19 14.06
CA LYS A 83 7.36 16.18 14.72
C LYS A 83 8.86 15.92 14.54
N ILE A 84 9.24 14.68 14.25
CA ILE A 84 10.65 14.29 14.10
C ILE A 84 10.99 13.90 12.65
N VAL A 85 10.01 13.78 11.76
CA VAL A 85 10.21 13.48 10.35
C VAL A 85 9.95 14.73 9.52
N ASN A 86 10.99 15.19 8.83
CA ASN A 86 10.83 16.14 7.74
C ASN A 86 10.67 15.36 6.43
N LEU A 87 9.58 15.63 5.72
CA LEU A 87 9.24 15.00 4.45
C LEU A 87 9.09 16.06 3.37
N ALA A 88 9.81 15.91 2.26
CA ALA A 88 9.64 16.74 1.08
C ALA A 88 9.49 15.86 -0.17
N GLN A 89 8.61 16.28 -1.06
CA GLN A 89 8.43 15.66 -2.37
C GLN A 89 8.72 16.69 -3.46
N LEU A 90 9.60 16.34 -4.38
CA LEU A 90 9.96 17.17 -5.52
C LEU A 90 9.66 16.41 -6.82
N LYS A 91 8.88 17.01 -7.71
CA LYS A 91 8.69 16.47 -9.06
C LYS A 91 9.95 16.70 -9.88
N ILE A 92 10.44 15.65 -10.52
CA ILE A 92 11.60 15.70 -11.42
C ILE A 92 11.19 15.24 -12.83
N SER A 93 12.10 15.41 -13.80
CA SER A 93 11.83 15.06 -15.20
C SER A 93 11.43 13.59 -15.39
N GLY A 94 10.57 13.34 -16.37
CA GLY A 94 10.10 12.00 -16.72
C GLY A 94 9.03 11.43 -15.78
N ASN A 95 8.16 12.28 -15.22
CA ASN A 95 7.06 11.89 -14.33
C ASN A 95 7.53 11.10 -13.09
N ARG A 96 8.71 11.44 -12.57
CA ARG A 96 9.30 10.83 -11.37
C ARG A 96 9.18 11.81 -10.19
N ASN A 97 9.10 11.25 -8.99
CA ASN A 97 9.09 12.02 -7.75
C ASN A 97 10.35 11.69 -6.96
N LEU A 98 11.11 12.71 -6.55
CA LEU A 98 12.17 12.60 -5.56
C LEU A 98 11.55 12.81 -4.18
N TRP A 99 11.69 11.81 -3.32
CA TRP A 99 11.25 11.86 -1.94
C TRP A 99 12.47 12.08 -1.05
N ILE A 100 12.48 13.16 -0.28
CA ILE A 100 13.52 13.49 0.69
C ILE A 100 12.93 13.32 2.08
N TRP A 101 13.57 12.46 2.88
CA TRP A 101 13.15 12.12 4.23
C TRP A 101 14.33 12.42 5.15
N GLN A 102 14.12 13.27 6.14
CA GLN A 102 15.11 13.56 7.18
C GLN A 102 14.49 13.23 8.53
N LEU A 103 15.19 12.41 9.31
CA LEU A 103 14.82 12.08 10.67
C LEU A 103 15.61 12.98 11.63
N ASN A 104 14.91 13.88 12.32
CA ASN A 104 15.44 14.75 13.36
C ASN A 104 15.19 14.11 14.72
N ASP A 105 15.82 12.96 14.95
CA ASP A 105 15.70 12.21 16.19
C ASP A 105 16.84 12.57 17.17
N PRO A 106 16.55 13.09 18.37
CA PRO A 106 17.57 13.30 19.41
C PRO A 106 18.05 11.98 20.07
N GLY A 107 17.47 10.82 19.76
CA GLY A 107 17.93 9.50 20.21
C GLY A 107 16.80 8.46 20.32
N LEU A 108 17.16 7.18 20.45
CA LEU A 108 16.21 6.05 20.49
C LEU A 108 15.20 6.08 21.65
N GLU A 109 15.33 7.00 22.61
CA GLU A 109 14.45 7.11 23.78
C GLU A 109 12.97 7.36 23.42
N ARG A 110 12.71 7.97 22.26
CA ARG A 110 11.35 8.23 21.75
C ARG A 110 10.97 7.31 20.59
N TYR A 111 11.85 6.38 20.23
CA TYR A 111 11.63 5.44 19.14
C TYR A 111 10.82 4.24 19.65
N ASP A 112 9.56 4.18 19.24
CA ASP A 112 8.68 3.05 19.50
C ASP A 112 8.87 1.99 18.40
N PHE A 113 9.74 0.99 18.66
CA PHE A 113 10.02 -0.12 17.73
C PHE A 113 8.80 -1.01 17.49
N VAL A 114 7.88 -1.04 18.43
CA VAL A 114 6.88 -2.09 18.56
C VAL A 114 5.59 -1.47 19.06
N GLN A 115 4.85 -0.88 18.12
CA GLN A 115 3.40 -1.00 18.15
C GLN A 115 2.95 -2.34 17.54
N MET A 116 3.63 -3.46 17.86
CA MET A 116 2.96 -4.77 17.87
C MET A 116 1.90 -4.70 18.97
N PRO A 117 0.69 -5.24 18.74
CA PRO A 117 -0.19 -5.55 19.84
C PRO A 117 0.37 -6.78 20.55
N VAL A 118 1.10 -6.59 21.64
CA VAL A 118 1.04 -7.54 22.75
C VAL A 118 0.11 -6.95 23.79
N SER A 119 -1.19 -7.04 23.52
CA SER A 119 -2.18 -7.13 24.58
C SER A 119 -3.47 -7.73 24.03
N SER A 120 -3.71 -8.94 24.51
CA SER A 120 -5.02 -9.57 24.61
C SER A 120 -6.14 -8.56 24.89
N SER A 121 -7.06 -8.40 23.95
CA SER A 121 -8.44 -8.03 24.25
C SER A 121 -9.33 -8.42 23.07
N SER A 122 -10.06 -9.52 23.27
CA SER A 122 -11.11 -9.98 22.40
C SER A 122 -12.24 -8.95 22.29
N ALA A 123 -12.48 -8.41 21.10
CA ALA A 123 -13.81 -8.03 20.65
C ALA A 123 -13.85 -8.00 19.11
N PRO A 124 -14.86 -8.62 18.46
CA PRO A 124 -14.96 -8.65 17.01
C PRO A 124 -15.69 -7.41 16.52
N THR A 125 -15.07 -6.65 15.63
CA THR A 125 -15.81 -5.66 14.84
C THR A 125 -15.61 -5.94 13.36
N ARG A 126 -16.70 -6.35 12.72
CA ARG A 126 -16.86 -6.44 11.27
C ARG A 126 -16.79 -5.03 10.68
N GLY A 127 -16.19 -4.90 9.51
CA GLY A 127 -16.37 -3.73 8.65
C GLY A 127 -15.17 -3.52 7.75
N CYS A 128 -15.41 -3.63 6.44
CA CYS A 128 -14.50 -3.30 5.34
C CYS A 128 -13.89 -1.91 5.48
#